data_AF-A0A6A6JYE6-F1
#
_entry.id   AF-A0A6A6JYE6-F1
#
_cell.length_a   1.000
_cell.length_b   1.000
_cell.length_c   1.000
_cell.angle_alpha   90.00
_cell.angle_beta   90.00
_cell.angle_gamma   90.00
#
_symmetry.space_group_name_H-M   'P 1'
#
loop_
_entity.id
_entity.type
_entity.pdbx_description
1 polymer ?
#
loop_
_entity_poly.entity_id
_entity_poly.type
_entity_poly.pdbx_seq_one_letter_code
_entity_poly.pdbx_strand_id
1 'polypeptide(L)'
;MLGGIGAGAGLTLSGFAKARLFSPRPGSEEDVLALEALADQMDDLDIVKRMRSYATSYGTQSGWIELDLQDSIANVTTSGEERRVRPLTEQAMAGIQGLGVQRAFWNSETRELVAVVWIGPRLTGWPGIAHGGAIATIFEETMARMIAGPNASIDTIPTPTSISVTYARPTQSFNIYVLRASFSTPDIPQEQPPTEPAPGKAWLPYWKDLTKKWTTTRPGPAVEISGTLESLDGEVKVRAKGVWPADAIKGA
;
A
#
# COMPACT_ATOMS: atom_id res chain seq x y z
N MET A 1 -15.98 39.19 25.19
CA MET A 1 -15.62 37.77 25.00
C MET A 1 -16.85 36.92 25.22
N LEU A 2 -17.48 36.47 24.15
CA LEU A 2 -18.56 35.47 24.16
C LEU A 2 -18.27 34.59 22.94
N GLY A 3 -17.81 33.38 23.21
CA GLY A 3 -17.40 32.41 22.20
C GLY A 3 -18.61 31.78 21.53
N GLY A 4 -18.63 31.80 20.19
CA GLY A 4 -19.50 30.96 19.39
C GLY A 4 -18.88 29.57 19.26
N ILE A 5 -19.56 28.55 19.76
CA ILE A 5 -19.23 27.15 19.51
C ILE A 5 -19.98 26.74 18.23
N GLY A 6 -19.22 26.52 17.16
CA GLY A 6 -19.72 26.10 15.87
C GLY A 6 -20.29 24.69 15.90
N ALA A 7 -21.47 24.53 15.28
CA ALA A 7 -22.07 23.24 14.97
C ALA A 7 -21.25 22.53 13.90
N GLY A 8 -20.37 21.60 14.28
CA GLY A 8 -19.58 20.83 13.31
C GLY A 8 -18.97 19.52 13.82
N ALA A 9 -19.15 19.15 15.09
CA ALA A 9 -18.38 18.06 15.71
C ALA A 9 -19.22 16.80 16.08
N GLY A 10 -20.37 16.59 15.43
CA GLY A 10 -21.33 15.55 15.82
C GLY A 10 -21.17 14.18 15.14
N LEU A 11 -20.55 14.12 13.95
CA LEU A 11 -20.56 12.91 13.09
C LEU A 11 -19.28 12.07 13.14
N THR A 12 -18.19 12.57 13.73
CA THR A 12 -16.86 11.94 13.62
C THR A 12 -16.62 10.80 14.62
N LEU A 13 -17.34 10.76 15.74
CA LEU A 13 -17.20 9.69 16.75
C LEU A 13 -18.25 8.58 16.62
N SER A 14 -19.45 8.88 16.11
CA SER A 14 -20.57 7.92 16.07
C SER A 14 -20.42 6.84 14.99
N GLY A 15 -19.82 7.17 13.85
CA GLY A 15 -19.58 6.20 12.77
C GLY A 15 -18.56 5.13 13.16
N PHE A 16 -17.43 5.55 13.72
CA PHE A 16 -16.33 4.66 14.12
C PHE A 16 -16.67 3.82 15.36
N ALA A 17 -17.44 4.35 16.31
CA ALA A 17 -17.95 3.57 17.44
C ALA A 17 -18.90 2.46 16.99
N LYS A 18 -19.75 2.70 15.99
CA LYS A 18 -20.65 1.69 15.43
C LYS A 18 -19.89 0.62 14.62
N ALA A 19 -18.90 1.00 13.81
CA ALA A 19 -18.08 0.04 13.06
C ALA A 19 -17.23 -0.88 13.98
N ARG A 20 -16.96 -0.45 15.23
CA ARG A 20 -16.33 -1.28 16.26
C ARG A 20 -17.29 -2.28 16.93
N LEU A 21 -18.59 -1.98 16.96
CA LEU A 21 -19.60 -2.82 17.63
C LEU A 21 -20.38 -3.71 16.67
N PHE A 22 -20.55 -3.26 15.42
CA PHE A 22 -21.21 -3.97 14.34
C PHE A 22 -20.32 -3.91 13.12
N SER A 23 -19.87 -5.08 12.69
CA SER A 23 -19.04 -5.25 11.50
C SER A 23 -19.93 -5.19 10.26
N PRO A 24 -20.01 -4.07 9.51
CA PRO A 24 -20.82 -4.04 8.31
C PRO A 24 -20.26 -5.03 7.30
N ARG A 25 -21.15 -5.66 6.54
CA ARG A 25 -20.72 -6.63 5.51
C ARG A 25 -20.19 -5.82 4.33
N PRO A 26 -19.04 -6.20 3.74
CA PRO A 26 -18.55 -5.52 2.54
C PRO A 26 -19.65 -5.39 1.48
N GLY A 27 -19.89 -4.17 1.00
CA GLY A 27 -20.94 -3.85 0.03
C GLY A 27 -22.36 -3.68 0.57
N SER A 28 -22.59 -3.76 1.90
CA SER A 28 -23.86 -3.34 2.49
C SER A 28 -24.00 -1.82 2.48
N GLU A 29 -25.22 -1.30 2.65
CA GLU A 29 -25.46 0.14 2.73
C GLU A 29 -24.65 0.78 3.86
N GLU A 30 -24.53 0.12 5.01
CA GLU A 30 -23.72 0.63 6.12
C GLU A 30 -22.22 0.65 5.79
N ASP A 31 -21.72 -0.32 5.02
CA ASP A 31 -20.33 -0.35 4.57
C ASP A 31 -20.04 0.80 3.60
N VAL A 32 -20.95 1.06 2.65
CA VAL A 32 -20.84 2.18 1.70
C VAL A 32 -20.84 3.51 2.44
N LEU A 33 -21.78 3.73 3.36
CA LEU A 33 -21.83 4.96 4.16
C LEU A 33 -20.59 5.12 5.04
N ALA A 34 -20.05 4.04 5.59
CA ALA A 34 -18.83 4.09 6.40
C ALA A 34 -17.59 4.38 5.54
N LEU A 35 -17.53 3.85 4.30
CA LEU A 35 -16.47 4.15 3.35
C LEU A 35 -16.53 5.59 2.85
N GLU A 36 -17.73 6.14 2.61
CA GLU A 36 -17.92 7.55 2.24
C GLU A 36 -17.46 8.47 3.37
N ALA A 37 -17.88 8.20 4.61
CA ALA A 37 -17.41 8.95 5.77
C ALA A 37 -15.88 8.84 5.98
N LEU A 38 -15.30 7.67 5.72
CA LEU A 38 -13.83 7.49 5.75
C LEU A 38 -13.15 8.27 4.63
N ALA A 39 -13.73 8.30 3.42
CA ALA A 39 -13.22 9.06 2.30
C ALA A 39 -13.17 10.56 2.63
N ASP A 40 -14.24 11.11 3.19
CA ASP A 40 -14.29 12.51 3.61
C ASP A 40 -13.21 12.82 4.66
N GLN A 41 -13.02 11.92 5.63
CA GLN A 41 -11.97 12.09 6.64
C GLN A 41 -10.56 12.03 6.05
N MET A 42 -10.31 11.11 5.12
CA MET A 42 -9.02 11.02 4.44
C MET A 42 -8.76 12.25 3.59
N ASP A 43 -9.78 12.78 2.92
CA ASP A 43 -9.70 14.00 2.12
C ASP A 43 -9.44 15.25 2.98
N ASP A 44 -9.89 15.23 4.25
CA ASP A 44 -9.63 16.30 5.20
C ASP A 44 -8.19 16.32 5.72
N LEU A 45 -7.43 15.22 5.58
CA LEU A 45 -6.05 15.14 6.07
C LEU A 45 -5.14 16.17 5.36
N ASP A 46 -4.32 16.86 6.15
CA ASP A 46 -3.37 17.87 5.65
C ASP A 46 -2.43 17.32 4.59
N ILE A 47 -2.00 16.06 4.72
CA ILE A 47 -1.15 15.41 3.72
C ILE A 47 -1.89 15.25 2.38
N VAL A 48 -3.16 14.83 2.38
CA VAL A 48 -3.94 14.64 1.16
C VAL A 48 -4.22 15.98 0.50
N LYS A 49 -4.65 16.99 1.27
CA LYS A 49 -4.83 18.37 0.78
C LYS A 49 -3.54 18.93 0.16
N ARG A 50 -2.41 18.71 0.82
CA ARG A 50 -1.10 19.13 0.32
C ARG A 50 -0.72 18.41 -0.97
N MET A 51 -0.88 17.08 -1.03
CA MET A 51 -0.59 16.33 -2.25
C MET A 51 -1.49 16.76 -3.40
N ARG A 52 -2.78 17.01 -3.16
CA ARG A 52 -3.70 17.57 -4.15
C ARG A 52 -3.34 18.96 -4.63
N SER A 53 -2.73 19.79 -3.78
CA SER A 53 -2.23 21.11 -4.20
C SER A 53 -1.02 21.02 -5.15
N TYR A 54 -0.25 19.92 -5.07
CA TYR A 54 0.85 19.63 -6.00
C TYR A 54 0.37 18.85 -7.23
N ALA A 55 -0.70 18.07 -7.09
CA ALA A 55 -1.24 17.27 -8.17
C ALA A 55 -1.85 18.19 -9.23
N THR A 56 -1.38 18.06 -10.47
CA THR A 56 -1.97 18.82 -11.58
C THR A 56 -3.17 18.06 -12.12
N SER A 57 -4.32 18.72 -12.26
CA SER A 57 -5.50 18.13 -12.88
C SER A 57 -5.22 17.85 -14.37
N TYR A 58 -5.41 16.58 -14.75
CA TYR A 58 -5.44 16.02 -16.12
C TYR A 58 -4.95 16.94 -17.25
N GLY A 59 -3.68 16.79 -17.67
CA GLY A 59 -3.22 17.37 -18.94
C GLY A 59 -1.71 17.48 -19.14
N THR A 60 -0.94 17.63 -18.07
CA THR A 60 0.54 17.67 -18.11
C THR A 60 1.11 16.37 -17.57
N GLN A 61 1.92 15.67 -18.39
CA GLN A 61 2.54 14.38 -18.05
C GLN A 61 3.69 14.50 -17.02
N SER A 62 3.98 15.71 -16.55
CA SER A 62 5.11 16.04 -15.67
C SER A 62 4.59 16.48 -14.29
N GLY A 63 5.01 15.78 -13.24
CA GLY A 63 4.72 16.14 -11.85
C GLY A 63 3.83 15.14 -11.11
N TRP A 64 3.24 15.59 -10.00
CA TRP A 64 2.35 14.78 -9.19
C TRP A 64 0.99 14.61 -9.87
N ILE A 65 0.47 13.39 -9.83
CA ILE A 65 -0.88 13.02 -10.27
C ILE A 65 -1.54 12.16 -9.19
N GLU A 66 -2.81 12.42 -8.91
CA GLU A 66 -3.63 11.55 -8.05
C GLU A 66 -4.03 10.32 -8.88
N LEU A 67 -3.69 9.14 -8.37
CA LEU A 67 -4.07 7.87 -8.96
C LEU A 67 -5.48 7.53 -8.49
N ASP A 68 -6.39 7.38 -9.44
CA ASP A 68 -7.65 6.74 -9.14
C ASP A 68 -7.44 5.24 -9.02
N LEU A 69 -7.25 4.75 -7.80
CA LEU A 69 -7.07 3.32 -7.57
C LEU A 69 -8.35 2.54 -7.86
N GLN A 70 -9.53 3.17 -7.71
CA GLN A 70 -10.83 2.53 -8.00
C GLN A 70 -11.12 2.45 -9.50
N ASP A 71 -10.70 3.46 -10.29
CA ASP A 71 -10.95 3.52 -11.74
C ASP A 71 -9.76 3.08 -12.61
N SER A 72 -8.53 2.97 -12.08
CA SER A 72 -7.38 2.38 -12.79
C SER A 72 -7.44 0.85 -12.91
N ILE A 73 -8.66 0.30 -12.76
CA ILE A 73 -9.13 -0.92 -13.39
C ILE A 73 -9.04 -0.68 -14.89
N ALA A 74 -7.94 -1.14 -15.49
CA ALA A 74 -7.94 -1.33 -16.94
C ALA A 74 -9.15 -2.23 -17.25
N ASN A 75 -10.08 -1.72 -18.05
CA ASN A 75 -10.95 -2.60 -18.82
C ASN A 75 -10.03 -3.42 -19.72
N VAL A 76 -9.60 -4.59 -19.26
CA VAL A 76 -8.81 -5.50 -20.08
C VAL A 76 -9.80 -6.14 -21.04
N THR A 77 -9.94 -5.57 -22.24
CA THR A 77 -10.71 -6.17 -23.33
C THR A 77 -9.93 -7.35 -23.89
N THR A 78 -10.00 -8.51 -23.23
CA THR A 78 -9.57 -9.76 -23.85
C THR A 78 -10.81 -10.39 -24.49
N SER A 79 -10.81 -10.57 -25.81
CA SER A 79 -11.80 -11.37 -26.54
C SER A 79 -13.28 -11.03 -26.29
N GLY A 80 -13.65 -9.75 -26.33
CA GLY A 80 -15.06 -9.33 -26.36
C GLY A 80 -15.80 -9.35 -25.01
N GLU A 81 -15.13 -9.71 -23.91
CA GLU A 81 -15.67 -9.60 -22.55
C GLU A 81 -14.89 -8.54 -21.76
N GLU A 82 -15.59 -7.55 -21.22
CA GLU A 82 -15.02 -6.59 -20.27
C GLU A 82 -14.79 -7.30 -18.93
N ARG A 83 -13.59 -7.82 -18.69
CA ARG A 83 -13.22 -8.34 -17.38
C ARG A 83 -12.62 -7.22 -16.53
N ARG A 84 -13.40 -6.71 -15.58
CA ARG A 84 -12.87 -5.87 -14.50
C ARG A 84 -11.97 -6.73 -13.63
N VAL A 85 -10.65 -6.61 -13.78
CA VAL A 85 -9.71 -7.26 -12.87
C VAL A 85 -9.39 -6.25 -11.78
N ARG A 86 -9.94 -6.50 -10.58
CA ARG A 86 -9.60 -5.75 -9.38
C ARG A 86 -8.33 -6.36 -8.78
N PRO A 87 -7.38 -5.55 -8.28
CA PRO A 87 -6.28 -6.07 -7.48
C PRO A 87 -6.78 -6.96 -6.33
N LEU A 88 -5.95 -7.90 -5.88
CA LEU A 88 -6.35 -8.86 -4.83
C LEU A 88 -6.82 -8.14 -3.56
N THR A 89 -6.23 -7.00 -3.23
CA THR A 89 -6.62 -6.17 -2.09
C THR A 89 -8.04 -5.61 -2.23
N GLU A 90 -8.43 -5.17 -3.42
CA GLU A 90 -9.77 -4.63 -3.71
C GLU A 90 -10.86 -5.71 -3.81
N GLN A 91 -10.49 -6.99 -3.80
CA GLN A 91 -11.43 -8.11 -3.74
C GLN A 91 -11.47 -8.73 -2.35
N ALA A 92 -10.36 -9.34 -1.93
CA ALA A 92 -10.30 -10.13 -0.70
C ALA A 92 -10.22 -9.27 0.56
N MET A 93 -9.74 -8.03 0.42
CA MET A 93 -9.54 -7.09 1.52
C MET A 93 -10.44 -5.86 1.36
N ALA A 94 -11.54 -5.93 0.61
CA ALA A 94 -12.43 -4.78 0.41
C ALA A 94 -13.26 -4.40 1.65
N GLY A 95 -13.86 -3.21 1.60
CA GLY A 95 -14.80 -2.71 2.59
C GLY A 95 -14.14 -1.96 3.74
N ILE A 96 -14.94 -1.30 4.58
CA ILE A 96 -14.44 -0.53 5.74
C ILE A 96 -13.69 -1.42 6.74
N GLN A 97 -14.03 -2.71 6.73
CA GLN A 97 -13.42 -3.71 7.58
C GLN A 97 -12.02 -4.14 7.10
N GLY A 98 -11.72 -3.99 5.81
CA GLY A 98 -10.47 -4.38 5.17
C GLY A 98 -9.56 -3.19 4.84
N LEU A 99 -8.95 -3.21 3.67
CA LEU A 99 -8.45 -2.03 2.97
C LEU A 99 -9.66 -1.29 2.40
N GLY A 100 -9.96 -0.17 3.04
CA GLY A 100 -11.04 0.71 2.62
C GLY A 100 -10.54 1.67 1.55
N VAL A 101 -10.68 2.95 1.84
CA VAL A 101 -10.27 4.02 0.94
C VAL A 101 -8.74 4.14 0.92
N GLN A 102 -8.18 4.30 -0.28
CA GLN A 102 -6.78 4.58 -0.51
C GLN A 102 -6.66 5.83 -1.39
N ARG A 103 -5.81 6.78 -1.00
CA ARG A 103 -5.47 7.97 -1.80
C ARG A 103 -4.02 7.86 -2.22
N ALA A 104 -3.75 7.57 -3.48
CA ALA A 104 -2.39 7.44 -3.98
C ALA A 104 -2.03 8.60 -4.90
N PHE A 105 -0.79 9.06 -4.77
CA PHE A 105 -0.22 10.14 -5.56
C PHE A 105 1.07 9.63 -6.15
N TRP A 106 1.20 9.76 -7.46
CA TRP A 106 2.38 9.35 -8.22
C TRP A 106 3.08 10.57 -8.78
N ASN A 107 4.41 10.61 -8.69
CA ASN A 107 5.22 11.61 -9.36
C ASN A 107 5.91 10.97 -10.57
N SER A 108 5.62 11.44 -11.78
CA SER A 108 6.25 10.91 -13.00
C SER A 108 7.73 11.28 -13.12
N GLU A 109 8.15 12.40 -12.52
CA GLU A 109 9.52 12.91 -12.62
C GLU A 109 10.46 12.22 -11.62
N THR A 110 10.07 12.20 -10.34
CA THR A 110 10.88 11.58 -9.28
C THR A 110 10.65 10.07 -9.17
N ARG A 111 9.60 9.55 -9.82
CA ARG A 111 9.15 8.15 -9.72
C ARG A 111 8.91 7.72 -8.27
N GLU A 112 8.25 8.60 -7.54
CA GLU A 112 7.86 8.40 -6.15
C GLU A 112 6.35 8.20 -6.05
N LEU A 113 5.93 7.38 -5.10
CA LEU A 113 4.53 7.14 -4.78
C LEU A 113 4.28 7.44 -3.30
N VAL A 114 3.25 8.23 -3.04
CA VAL A 114 2.73 8.48 -1.69
C VAL A 114 1.28 8.01 -1.64
N ALA A 115 0.99 7.02 -0.81
CA ALA A 115 -0.36 6.50 -0.60
C ALA A 115 -0.79 6.71 0.85
N VAL A 116 -1.99 7.23 1.05
CA VAL A 116 -2.65 7.25 2.35
C VAL A 116 -3.61 6.06 2.38
N VAL A 117 -3.42 5.17 3.35
CA VAL A 117 -4.09 3.88 3.40
C VAL A 117 -4.80 3.70 4.74
N TRP A 118 -6.06 3.24 4.69
CA TRP A 118 -6.79 2.77 5.85
C TRP A 118 -6.54 1.27 6.06
N ILE A 119 -6.13 0.88 7.27
CA ILE A 119 -6.01 -0.53 7.65
C ILE A 119 -7.16 -0.89 8.58
N GLY A 120 -8.14 -1.62 8.06
CA GLY A 120 -9.32 -2.01 8.79
C GLY A 120 -9.13 -3.16 9.80
N PRO A 121 -10.12 -3.40 10.66
CA PRO A 121 -10.06 -4.36 11.76
C PRO A 121 -10.05 -5.83 11.32
N ARG A 122 -10.56 -6.18 10.15
CA ARG A 122 -10.51 -7.54 9.60
C ARG A 122 -9.12 -7.93 9.10
N LEU A 123 -8.21 -6.96 9.00
CA LEU A 123 -6.80 -7.19 8.71
C LEU A 123 -5.95 -7.32 9.99
N THR A 124 -6.57 -7.64 11.12
CA THR A 124 -5.87 -7.84 12.41
C THR A 124 -5.29 -9.25 12.50
N GLY A 125 -4.00 -9.38 12.83
CA GLY A 125 -3.35 -10.67 13.10
C GLY A 125 -3.31 -11.04 14.60
N TRP A 126 -3.23 -10.04 15.46
CA TRP A 126 -3.30 -10.15 16.92
C TRP A 126 -4.15 -8.96 17.41
N PRO A 127 -5.20 -9.10 18.26
CA PRO A 127 -5.98 -8.02 18.84
C PRO A 127 -5.38 -6.61 18.84
N GLY A 128 -5.93 -5.79 17.93
CA GLY A 128 -5.57 -4.40 17.74
C GLY A 128 -4.33 -4.15 16.87
N ILE A 129 -3.66 -5.20 16.40
CA ILE A 129 -2.44 -5.15 15.57
C ILE A 129 -2.72 -5.72 14.19
N ALA A 130 -2.40 -4.93 13.17
CA ALA A 130 -2.50 -5.32 11.77
C ALA A 130 -1.63 -6.55 11.46
N HIS A 131 -2.16 -7.44 10.63
CA HIS A 131 -1.52 -8.67 10.20
C HIS A 131 -0.32 -8.32 9.31
N GLY A 132 0.87 -8.82 9.66
CA GLY A 132 2.09 -8.51 8.91
C GLY A 132 1.98 -8.88 7.43
N GLY A 133 1.41 -10.04 7.12
CA GLY A 133 1.16 -10.44 5.73
C GLY A 133 0.23 -9.49 4.97
N ALA A 134 -0.76 -8.87 5.62
CA ALA A 134 -1.61 -7.87 4.95
C ALA A 134 -0.81 -6.61 4.61
N ILE A 135 0.07 -6.17 5.51
CA ILE A 135 0.99 -5.05 5.27
C ILE A 135 1.95 -5.37 4.11
N ALA A 136 2.50 -6.58 4.08
CA ALA A 136 3.36 -7.02 3.00
C ALA A 136 2.64 -7.00 1.64
N THR A 137 1.37 -7.42 1.59
CA THR A 137 0.53 -7.35 0.37
C THR A 137 0.30 -5.91 -0.09
N ILE A 138 0.04 -4.96 0.84
CA ILE A 138 -0.09 -3.54 0.50
C ILE A 138 1.20 -3.02 -0.16
N PHE A 139 2.36 -3.36 0.40
CA PHE A 139 3.64 -2.97 -0.19
C PHE A 139 3.85 -3.59 -1.57
N GLU A 140 3.61 -4.88 -1.74
CA GLU A 140 3.76 -5.56 -3.03
C GLU A 140 2.89 -4.91 -4.10
N GLU A 141 1.62 -4.66 -3.81
CA GLU A 141 0.70 -4.04 -4.77
C GLU A 141 1.07 -2.59 -5.08
N THR A 142 1.46 -1.82 -4.05
CA THR A 142 1.90 -0.44 -4.24
C THR A 142 3.14 -0.37 -5.12
N MET A 143 4.15 -1.19 -4.84
CA MET A 143 5.37 -1.25 -5.64
C MET A 143 5.11 -1.77 -7.05
N ALA A 144 4.21 -2.75 -7.23
CA ALA A 144 3.79 -3.21 -8.55
C ALA A 144 3.09 -2.10 -9.34
N ARG A 145 2.25 -1.28 -8.69
CA ARG A 145 1.67 -0.06 -9.31
C ARG A 145 2.74 0.93 -9.74
N MET A 146 3.81 1.13 -8.96
CA MET A 146 4.91 2.00 -9.36
C MET A 146 5.62 1.51 -10.63
N ILE A 147 5.70 0.19 -10.83
CA ILE A 147 6.31 -0.42 -12.02
C ILE A 147 5.38 -0.29 -13.23
N ALA A 148 4.07 -0.49 -13.03
CA ALA A 148 3.06 -0.27 -14.06
C ALA A 148 2.95 1.20 -14.46
N GLY A 149 3.20 2.11 -13.53
CA GLY A 149 2.91 3.53 -13.71
C GLY A 149 1.41 3.81 -13.64
N PRO A 150 0.99 5.05 -13.98
CA PRO A 150 -0.36 5.51 -13.71
C PRO A 150 -1.46 4.90 -14.60
N ASN A 151 -1.10 4.50 -15.82
CA ASN A 151 -2.08 4.16 -16.87
C ASN A 151 -2.16 2.66 -17.18
N ALA A 152 -1.26 1.83 -16.62
CA ALA A 152 -1.21 0.40 -16.91
C ALA A 152 -1.81 -0.44 -15.76
N SER A 153 -2.33 -1.62 -16.12
CA SER A 153 -2.83 -2.58 -15.13
C SER A 153 -1.69 -3.26 -14.37
N ILE A 154 -1.89 -3.43 -13.06
CA ILE A 154 -0.98 -4.17 -12.18
C ILE A 154 -0.83 -5.63 -12.62
N ASP A 155 -1.87 -6.25 -13.21
CA ASP A 155 -1.83 -7.67 -13.61
C ASP A 155 -0.81 -7.96 -14.72
N THR A 156 -0.35 -6.93 -15.41
CA THR A 156 0.66 -7.06 -16.47
C THR A 156 2.10 -7.12 -15.91
N ILE A 157 2.26 -6.87 -14.60
CA ILE A 157 3.57 -6.80 -13.94
C ILE A 157 3.99 -8.18 -13.46
N PRO A 158 5.23 -8.62 -13.74
CA PRO A 158 5.74 -9.88 -13.23
C PRO A 158 5.84 -9.84 -11.70
N THR A 159 5.70 -11.01 -11.08
CA THR A 159 5.92 -11.17 -9.63
C THR A 159 7.31 -10.69 -9.22
N PRO A 160 7.46 -10.05 -8.04
CA PRO A 160 8.77 -9.65 -7.54
C PRO A 160 9.70 -10.86 -7.46
N THR A 161 10.98 -10.63 -7.77
CA THR A 161 12.05 -11.59 -7.50
C THR A 161 12.24 -11.76 -6.00
N SER A 162 12.13 -10.67 -5.23
CA SER A 162 12.12 -10.74 -3.77
C SER A 162 11.38 -9.55 -3.18
N ILE A 163 10.80 -9.77 -2.00
CA ILE A 163 10.26 -8.73 -1.14
C ILE A 163 10.76 -8.95 0.28
N SER A 164 11.38 -7.93 0.85
CA SER A 164 11.90 -7.93 2.22
C SER A 164 11.13 -6.88 3.03
N VAL A 165 10.53 -7.29 4.13
CA VAL A 165 9.70 -6.42 4.98
C VAL A 165 10.25 -6.45 6.41
N THR A 166 10.60 -5.26 6.91
CA THR A 166 11.11 -5.05 8.27
C THR A 166 10.04 -4.35 9.12
N TYR A 167 9.49 -5.06 10.09
CA TYR A 167 8.51 -4.52 11.03
C TYR A 167 9.23 -3.83 12.19
N ALA A 168 9.36 -2.51 12.13
CA ALA A 168 10.04 -1.74 13.17
C ALA A 168 9.17 -1.60 14.43
N ARG A 169 7.85 -1.45 14.27
CA ARG A 169 6.91 -1.24 15.38
C ARG A 169 5.55 -1.90 15.12
N PRO A 170 4.79 -2.25 16.18
CA PRO A 170 3.40 -2.68 16.03
C PRO A 170 2.57 -1.65 15.26
N THR A 171 1.92 -2.11 14.20
CA THR A 171 1.00 -1.31 13.39
C THR A 171 -0.41 -1.59 13.90
N GLN A 172 -1.11 -0.56 14.38
CA GLN A 172 -2.47 -0.73 14.90
C GLN A 172 -3.44 -0.93 13.73
N SER A 173 -4.40 -1.83 13.90
CA SER A 173 -5.55 -1.87 12.98
C SER A 173 -6.54 -0.75 13.35
N PHE A 174 -7.50 -0.50 12.45
CA PHE A 174 -8.48 0.57 12.58
C PHE A 174 -7.83 1.97 12.59
N ASN A 175 -6.83 2.17 11.73
CA ASN A 175 -6.05 3.42 11.68
C ASN A 175 -5.59 3.75 10.25
N ILE A 176 -5.23 5.02 10.05
CA ILE A 176 -4.74 5.57 8.78
C ILE A 176 -3.22 5.67 8.83
N TYR A 177 -2.58 5.27 7.72
CA TYR A 177 -1.14 5.29 7.55
C TYR A 177 -0.75 5.99 6.26
N VAL A 178 0.49 6.47 6.22
CA VAL A 178 1.13 7.01 5.01
C VAL A 178 2.17 6.01 4.54
N LEU A 179 1.99 5.49 3.34
CA LEU A 179 2.97 4.67 2.64
C LEU A 179 3.73 5.55 1.65
N ARG A 180 5.05 5.54 1.74
CA ARG A 180 5.94 6.22 0.79
C ARG A 180 6.80 5.18 0.11
N ALA A 181 6.96 5.27 -1.20
CA ALA A 181 7.82 4.38 -1.95
C ALA A 181 8.54 5.09 -3.10
N SER A 182 9.75 4.66 -3.40
CA SER A 182 10.65 5.28 -4.38
C SER A 182 11.57 4.22 -4.99
N PHE A 183 11.97 4.38 -6.25
CA PHE A 183 13.02 3.55 -6.83
C PHE A 183 14.37 3.83 -6.14
N SER A 184 15.14 2.78 -5.89
CA SER A 184 16.31 2.82 -4.98
C SER A 184 17.63 3.20 -5.66
N THR A 185 17.67 3.29 -7.00
CA THR A 185 18.95 3.32 -7.72
C THR A 185 18.92 4.06 -9.06
N PRO A 186 20.08 4.59 -9.51
CA PRO A 186 21.42 4.15 -9.10
C PRO A 186 22.22 5.09 -8.17
N ASP A 187 23.09 4.47 -7.36
CA ASP A 187 24.16 5.02 -6.51
C ASP A 187 23.80 5.79 -5.23
N ILE A 188 23.36 5.04 -4.22
CA ILE A 188 23.73 5.34 -2.82
C ILE A 188 24.43 4.08 -2.29
N PRO A 189 25.66 4.17 -1.72
CA PRO A 189 26.32 3.02 -1.13
C PRO A 189 25.40 2.36 -0.10
N GLN A 190 24.92 1.17 -0.43
CA GLN A 190 24.15 0.37 0.51
C GLN A 190 25.10 -0.05 1.63
N GLU A 191 24.83 0.42 2.84
CA GLU A 191 25.36 -0.22 4.04
C GLU A 191 24.87 -1.66 4.00
N GLN A 192 25.82 -2.60 3.93
CA GLN A 192 25.52 -4.01 3.80
C GLN A 192 24.48 -4.38 4.87
N PRO A 193 23.40 -5.10 4.53
CA PRO A 193 22.49 -5.61 5.54
C PRO A 193 23.34 -6.33 6.59
N PRO A 194 23.08 -6.11 7.90
CA PRO A 194 23.88 -6.72 8.95
C PRO A 194 23.94 -8.21 8.67
N THR A 195 25.17 -8.75 8.60
CA THR A 195 25.43 -10.15 8.28
C THR A 195 24.49 -11.00 9.11
N GLU A 196 23.55 -11.67 8.43
CA GLU A 196 22.64 -12.59 9.08
C GLU A 196 23.51 -13.55 9.90
N PRO A 197 23.29 -13.67 11.23
CA PRO A 197 24.10 -14.56 12.04
C PRO A 197 24.03 -15.93 11.38
N ALA A 198 25.20 -16.48 11.03
CA ALA A 198 25.30 -17.75 10.35
C ALA A 198 24.33 -18.72 11.04
N PRO A 199 23.46 -19.43 10.29
CA PRO A 199 22.43 -20.26 10.89
C PRO A 199 23.12 -21.17 11.90
N GLY A 200 22.75 -21.00 13.18
CA GLY A 200 23.25 -21.85 14.24
C GLY A 200 23.07 -23.29 13.81
N LYS A 201 24.12 -24.12 13.96
CA LYS A 201 24.19 -25.51 13.49
C LYS A 201 22.80 -26.14 13.47
N ALA A 202 22.27 -26.38 12.28
CA ALA A 202 20.96 -27.01 12.13
C ALA A 202 21.01 -28.35 12.87
N TRP A 203 20.22 -28.45 13.95
CA TRP A 203 20.02 -29.69 14.69
C TRP A 203 19.25 -30.73 13.86
N LEU A 204 18.72 -30.29 12.71
CA LEU A 204 18.05 -31.13 11.73
C LEU A 204 19.08 -31.83 10.85
N PRO A 205 18.93 -33.14 10.62
CA PRO A 205 19.76 -33.86 9.67
C PRO A 205 19.56 -33.32 8.25
N TYR A 206 20.60 -33.41 7.41
CA TYR A 206 20.64 -32.86 6.04
C TYR A 206 19.43 -33.22 5.16
N TRP A 207 18.81 -34.39 5.36
CA TRP A 207 17.63 -34.81 4.60
C TRP A 207 16.29 -34.20 5.09
N LYS A 208 16.31 -33.41 6.17
CA LYS A 208 15.18 -32.64 6.73
C LYS A 208 15.43 -31.13 6.69
N ASP A 209 16.36 -30.68 5.85
CA ASP A 209 16.55 -29.27 5.58
C ASP A 209 15.35 -28.74 4.77
N LEU A 210 14.38 -28.14 5.47
CA LEU A 210 13.18 -27.52 4.90
C LEU A 210 13.43 -26.08 4.44
N THR A 211 14.68 -25.61 4.45
CA THR A 211 15.00 -24.29 3.92
C THR A 211 14.86 -24.30 2.40
N LYS A 212 14.02 -23.40 1.89
CA LYS A 212 13.84 -23.22 0.45
C LYS A 212 15.15 -22.66 -0.12
N LYS A 213 15.93 -23.52 -0.77
CA LYS A 213 17.15 -23.10 -1.48
C LYS A 213 16.74 -22.21 -2.64
N TRP A 214 16.87 -20.89 -2.45
CA TRP A 214 16.75 -19.94 -3.55
C TRP A 214 17.90 -20.17 -4.50
N THR A 215 17.60 -20.56 -5.74
CA THR A 215 18.57 -20.51 -6.83
C THR A 215 18.80 -19.04 -7.11
N THR A 216 19.93 -18.50 -6.65
CA THR A 216 20.42 -17.19 -7.09
C THR A 216 20.83 -17.33 -8.56
N THR A 217 19.86 -17.23 -9.46
CA THR A 217 20.13 -16.96 -10.87
C THR A 217 20.89 -15.64 -10.92
N ARG A 218 21.99 -15.59 -11.69
CA ARG A 218 22.82 -14.39 -11.87
C ARG A 218 21.93 -13.15 -12.03
N PRO A 219 22.25 -12.03 -11.37
CA PRO A 219 21.42 -10.83 -11.42
C PRO A 219 21.45 -10.31 -12.85
N GLY A 220 20.34 -10.47 -13.57
CA GLY A 220 20.03 -9.58 -14.67
C GLY A 220 19.91 -8.14 -14.14
N PRO A 221 19.81 -7.13 -15.01
CA PRO A 221 19.43 -5.80 -14.57
C PRO A 221 18.14 -5.94 -13.74
N ALA A 222 18.15 -5.40 -12.53
CA ALA A 222 17.07 -5.51 -11.56
C ALA A 222 16.70 -4.12 -11.07
N VAL A 223 15.43 -3.96 -10.77
CA VAL A 223 14.84 -2.70 -10.33
C VAL A 223 14.49 -2.86 -8.86
N GLU A 224 15.07 -1.99 -8.03
CA GLU A 224 14.82 -2.01 -6.60
C GLU A 224 13.87 -0.88 -6.23
N ILE A 225 12.82 -1.18 -5.47
CA ILE A 225 11.91 -0.19 -4.87
C ILE A 225 12.01 -0.30 -3.37
N SER A 226 12.20 0.82 -2.70
CA SER A 226 12.15 0.92 -1.24
C SER A 226 10.91 1.68 -0.80
N GLY A 227 10.39 1.36 0.38
CA GLY A 227 9.26 2.07 0.93
C GLY A 227 9.14 2.01 2.44
N THR A 228 8.39 2.95 3.00
CA THR A 228 8.08 3.08 4.42
C THR A 228 6.57 3.13 4.63
N LEU A 229 6.12 2.60 5.76
CA LEU A 229 4.77 2.78 6.29
C LEU A 229 4.90 3.57 7.59
N GLU A 230 4.30 4.75 7.62
CA GLU A 230 4.41 5.74 8.69
C GLU A 230 3.03 6.02 9.29
N SER A 231 2.98 6.27 10.61
CA SER A 231 1.79 6.89 11.20
C SER A 231 1.64 8.33 10.71
N LEU A 232 0.46 8.92 10.91
CA LEU A 232 0.24 10.34 10.61
C LEU A 232 1.20 11.28 11.37
N ASP A 233 1.72 10.84 12.53
CA ASP A 233 2.74 11.57 13.31
C ASP A 233 4.17 11.43 12.73
N GLY A 234 4.35 10.69 11.63
CA GLY A 234 5.64 10.46 10.98
C GLY A 234 6.47 9.33 11.59
N GLU A 235 5.90 8.52 12.49
CA GLU A 235 6.64 7.40 13.08
C GLU A 235 6.67 6.20 12.13
N VAL A 236 7.87 5.80 11.70
CA VAL A 236 8.06 4.62 10.85
C VAL A 236 7.66 3.34 11.61
N LYS A 237 6.65 2.65 11.07
CA LYS A 237 6.14 1.37 11.56
C LYS A 237 6.77 0.20 10.82
N VAL A 238 6.85 0.28 9.49
CA VAL A 238 7.35 -0.80 8.63
C VAL A 238 8.22 -0.21 7.52
N ARG A 239 9.25 -0.95 7.12
CA ARG A 239 10.06 -0.68 5.93
C ARG A 239 9.97 -1.87 4.99
N ALA A 240 9.94 -1.64 3.70
CA ALA A 240 9.95 -2.69 2.70
C ALA A 240 10.96 -2.38 1.59
N LYS A 241 11.56 -3.43 1.04
CA LYS A 241 12.38 -3.39 -0.16
C LYS A 241 11.92 -4.51 -1.09
N GLY A 242 11.50 -4.17 -2.30
CA GLY A 242 11.15 -5.13 -3.33
C GLY A 242 12.10 -5.05 -4.51
N VAL A 243 12.34 -6.20 -5.15
CA VAL A 243 13.23 -6.33 -6.31
C VAL A 243 12.46 -6.99 -7.45
N TRP A 244 12.45 -6.34 -8.60
CA TRP A 244 11.85 -6.83 -9.84
C TRP A 244 12.90 -7.00 -10.93
N PRO A 245 12.66 -7.89 -11.91
CA PRO A 245 13.53 -7.97 -13.07
C PRO A 245 13.35 -6.69 -13.92
N ALA A 246 14.40 -6.16 -14.54
CA ALA A 246 14.33 -4.85 -15.20
C ALA A 246 13.43 -4.80 -16.43
N ASP A 247 13.12 -5.95 -17.03
CA ASP A 247 12.13 -6.09 -18.10
C ASP A 247 10.68 -5.88 -17.62
N ALA A 248 10.46 -5.80 -16.30
CA ALA A 248 9.18 -5.48 -15.70
C ALA A 248 8.74 -4.03 -15.98
N ILE A 249 9.68 -3.10 -16.17
CA ILE A 249 9.34 -1.70 -16.52
C ILE A 249 9.00 -1.65 -18.01
N LYS A 250 7.71 -1.73 -18.34
CA LYS A 250 7.21 -1.48 -19.69
C LYS A 250 6.70 -0.04 -19.78
N GLY A 251 7.57 0.86 -20.22
CA GLY A 251 7.23 2.28 -20.42
C GLY A 251 8.11 3.20 -19.58
N ALA A 252 9.32 3.46 -20.08
CA ALA A 252 9.98 4.75 -19.88
C ALA A 252 9.52 5.69 -20.99
#